data_AF-A0A3S1ZGP7-F1
#
_entry.id   AF-A0A3S1ZGP7-F1
#
_cell.length_a   1.000
_cell.length_b   1.000
_cell.length_c   1.000
_cell.angle_alpha   90.00
_cell.angle_beta   90.00
_cell.angle_gamma   90.00
#
_symmetry.space_group_name_H-M   'P 1'
#
loop_
_entity.id
_entity.type
_entity.pdbx_description
1 polymer ?
#
loop_
_entity_poly.entity_id
_entity_poly.type
_entity_poly.pdbx_seq_one_letter_code
_entity_poly.pdbx_strand_id
1 'polypeptide(L)'
;IRTLCSAVSKPVNVMARPGFTIADLAMAGVKRLSLGPWLTNFAYGMLETAAREIQQDGTFGFTRAAMPFGKLQALFAKPSA
;
A
#
# COMPACT_ATOMS: atom_id res chain seq x y z
N ILE A 1 -0.60 22.70 -1.83
CA ILE A 1 -1.67 21.90 -1.18
C ILE A 1 -2.47 22.75 -0.21
N ARG A 2 -1.86 23.35 0.82
CA ARG A 2 -2.54 24.26 1.76
C ARG A 2 -3.42 25.32 1.08
N THR A 3 -2.86 26.06 0.13
CA THR A 3 -3.58 27.09 -0.64
C THR A 3 -4.80 26.53 -1.36
N LEU A 4 -4.70 25.33 -1.94
CA LEU A 4 -5.82 24.67 -2.61
C LEU A 4 -6.90 24.28 -1.60
N CYS A 5 -6.51 23.66 -0.48
CA CYS A 5 -7.44 23.25 0.57
C CYS A 5 -8.18 24.45 1.20
N SER A 6 -7.54 25.62 1.31
CA SER A 6 -8.20 26.84 1.81
C SER A 6 -9.06 27.55 0.77
N ALA A 7 -8.83 27.33 -0.53
CA ALA A 7 -9.53 28.00 -1.61
C ALA A 7 -10.86 27.33 -2.00
N VAL A 8 -11.11 26.09 -1.54
CA VAL A 8 -12.30 25.32 -1.89
C VAL A 8 -13.13 24.99 -0.65
N SER A 9 -14.45 24.94 -0.81
CA SER A 9 -15.38 24.55 0.26
C SER A 9 -15.53 23.03 0.42
N LYS A 10 -15.12 22.25 -0.59
CA LYS A 10 -15.26 20.77 -0.61
C LYS A 10 -13.98 20.05 -0.14
N PRO A 11 -14.09 18.87 0.48
CA PRO A 11 -12.94 18.06 0.89
C PRO A 11 -11.98 17.75 -0.28
N VAL A 12 -10.68 17.98 -0.08
CA VAL A 12 -9.64 17.69 -1.08
C VAL A 12 -9.06 16.29 -0.89
N ASN A 13 -8.95 15.55 -1.99
CA ASN A 13 -8.20 14.31 -2.09
C ASN A 13 -6.81 14.55 -2.70
N VAL A 14 -5.77 13.91 -2.14
CA VAL A 14 -4.41 13.93 -2.70
C VAL A 14 -3.90 12.51 -2.89
N MET A 15 -3.24 12.24 -4.02
CA MET A 15 -2.53 10.97 -4.21
C MET A 15 -1.19 10.97 -3.48
N ALA A 16 -0.92 9.93 -2.71
CA ALA A 16 0.33 9.77 -1.99
C ALA A 16 1.53 9.69 -2.95
N ARG A 17 2.64 10.31 -2.54
CA ARG A 17 3.92 10.32 -3.25
C ARG A 17 5.06 10.19 -2.24
N PRO A 18 6.24 9.68 -2.66
CA PRO A 18 7.44 9.70 -1.82
C PRO A 18 7.71 11.10 -1.26
N GLY A 19 8.07 11.18 0.02
CA GLY A 19 8.31 12.45 0.73
C GLY A 19 7.06 13.10 1.32
N PHE A 20 5.85 12.62 1.02
CA PHE A 20 4.66 13.04 1.77
C PHE A 20 4.46 12.18 3.02
N THR A 21 4.14 12.82 4.14
CA THR A 21 3.60 12.15 5.31
C THR A 21 2.10 12.40 5.42
N ILE A 22 1.37 11.48 6.06
CA ILE A 22 -0.05 11.70 6.37
C ILE A 22 -0.22 12.96 7.24
N ALA A 23 0.68 13.18 8.20
CA ALA A 23 0.65 14.32 9.10
C ALA A 23 0.76 15.65 8.34
N ASP A 24 1.73 15.79 7.43
CA ASP A 24 1.92 17.02 6.65
C ASP A 24 0.72 17.32 5.75
N LEU A 25 0.16 16.30 5.11
CA LEU A 25 -1.02 16.44 4.27
C LEU A 25 -2.27 16.80 5.09
N ALA A 26 -2.44 16.19 6.27
CA ALA A 26 -3.51 16.54 7.19
C ALA A 26 -3.39 17.98 7.69
N MET A 27 -2.18 18.41 8.11
CA MET A 27 -1.91 19.80 8.51
C MET A 27 -2.11 20.78 7.35
N ALA A 28 -1.90 20.36 6.11
CA ALA A 28 -2.18 21.15 4.92
C ALA A 28 -3.68 21.22 4.56
N GLY A 29 -4.56 20.49 5.26
CA GLY A 29 -6.01 20.53 5.05
C GLY A 29 -6.57 19.41 4.15
N VAL A 30 -5.77 18.42 3.78
CA VAL A 30 -6.23 17.26 3.00
C VAL A 30 -7.19 16.41 3.84
N LYS A 31 -8.25 15.90 3.22
CA LYS A 31 -9.27 15.07 3.89
C LYS A 31 -9.26 13.60 3.47
N ARG A 32 -8.71 13.30 2.29
CA ARG A 32 -8.57 11.93 1.80
C ARG A 32 -7.24 11.75 1.09
N LEU A 33 -6.63 10.59 1.28
CA LEU A 33 -5.47 10.16 0.52
C LEU A 33 -5.85 8.99 -0.38
N SER A 34 -5.34 8.99 -1.61
CA SER A 34 -5.40 7.85 -2.51
C SER A 34 -4.01 7.31 -2.77
N LEU A 35 -3.88 6.00 -2.96
CA LEU A 35 -2.58 5.37 -3.28
C LEU A 35 -2.39 5.13 -4.77
N GLY A 36 -3.39 5.40 -5.61
CA GLY A 36 -3.33 5.01 -7.02
C GLY A 36 -2.99 3.52 -7.15
N PRO A 37 -2.04 3.14 -8.02
CA PRO A 37 -1.68 1.74 -8.25
C PRO A 37 -0.62 1.19 -7.26
N TRP A 38 -0.14 1.98 -6.29
CA TRP A 38 1.07 1.63 -5.54
C TRP A 38 1.02 0.27 -4.83
N LEU A 39 -0.11 -0.10 -4.24
CA LEU A 39 -0.23 -1.41 -3.56
C LEU A 39 -0.20 -2.58 -4.55
N THR A 40 -0.87 -2.44 -5.70
CA THR A 40 -0.84 -3.45 -6.76
C THR A 40 0.56 -3.59 -7.34
N ASN A 41 1.21 -2.47 -7.67
CA ASN A 41 2.58 -2.49 -8.18
C ASN A 41 3.56 -3.12 -7.19
N PHE A 42 3.40 -2.83 -5.88
CA PHE A 42 4.21 -3.46 -4.84
C PHE A 42 4.00 -4.98 -4.80
N ALA A 43 2.75 -5.44 -4.83
CA ALA A 43 2.46 -6.87 -4.84
C ALA A 43 3.08 -7.57 -6.07
N TYR A 44 2.94 -6.98 -7.26
CA TYR A 44 3.54 -7.55 -8.47
C TYR A 44 5.07 -7.48 -8.48
N GLY A 45 5.69 -6.46 -7.90
CA GLY A 45 7.15 -6.38 -7.74
C GLY A 45 7.69 -7.49 -6.81
N MET A 46 6.97 -7.81 -5.74
CA MET A 46 7.33 -8.94 -4.87
C MET A 46 7.17 -10.29 -5.58
N LEU A 47 6.10 -10.44 -6.39
CA LEU A 47 5.92 -11.64 -7.23
C LEU A 47 7.01 -11.77 -8.28
N GLU A 48 7.38 -10.68 -8.96
CA GLU A 48 8.48 -10.67 -9.92
C GLU A 48 9.80 -11.08 -9.25
N THR A 49 10.09 -10.55 -8.06
CA THR A 49 11.29 -10.91 -7.28
C THR A 49 11.32 -12.41 -6.96
N ALA A 50 10.20 -12.97 -6.47
CA ALA A 50 10.09 -14.40 -6.19
C ALA A 50 10.23 -15.26 -7.45
N ALA A 51 9.59 -14.85 -8.56
CA ALA A 51 9.67 -15.57 -9.83
C ALA A 51 11.09 -15.58 -10.40
N ARG A 52 11.82 -14.47 -10.26
CA ARG A 52 13.23 -14.38 -10.66
C ARG A 52 14.10 -15.31 -9.82
N GLU A 53 13.95 -15.33 -8.50
CA GLU A 53 14.68 -16.25 -7.62
C GLU A 53 14.45 -17.72 -8.03
N ILE A 54 13.20 -18.11 -8.26
CA ILE A 54 12.86 -19.49 -8.66
C ILE A 54 13.54 -19.86 -10.00
N GLN A 55 13.49 -18.94 -10.98
CA GLN A 55 14.01 -19.20 -12.33
C GLN A 55 15.53 -19.14 -12.41
N GLN A 56 16.17 -18.25 -11.66
CA GLN A 56 17.60 -17.96 -11.77
C GLN A 56 18.42 -18.76 -10.77
N ASP A 57 17.95 -18.85 -9.53
CA ASP A 57 18.71 -19.41 -8.41
C ASP A 57 18.18 -20.78 -7.97
N GLY A 58 16.95 -21.15 -8.37
CA GLY A 58 16.33 -22.42 -7.99
C GLY A 58 15.99 -22.52 -6.50
N THR A 59 15.82 -21.39 -5.82
CA THR A 59 15.56 -21.32 -4.38
C THR A 59 14.19 -20.72 -4.04
N PHE A 60 13.79 -20.85 -2.77
CA PHE A 60 12.47 -20.44 -2.26
C PHE A 60 12.57 -19.49 -1.05
N GLY A 61 13.65 -18.70 -0.98
CA GLY A 61 13.94 -17.75 0.09
C GLY A 61 12.92 -16.63 0.22
N PHE A 62 12.25 -16.24 -0.86
CA PHE A 62 11.15 -15.26 -0.85
C PHE A 62 10.05 -15.61 0.17
N THR A 63 9.87 -16.89 0.50
CA THR A 63 8.88 -17.35 1.48
C THR A 63 9.06 -16.71 2.86
N ARG A 64 10.27 -16.26 3.20
CA ARG A 64 10.55 -15.52 4.45
C ARG A 64 9.88 -14.14 4.51
N ALA A 65 9.62 -13.53 3.35
CA ALA A 65 8.92 -12.25 3.25
C ALA A 65 7.39 -12.42 3.05
N ALA A 66 6.92 -13.65 2.80
CA ALA A 66 5.51 -13.93 2.59
C ALA A 66 4.71 -13.84 3.91
N MET A 67 3.44 -13.45 3.82
CA MET A 67 2.54 -13.50 4.97
C MET A 67 2.33 -14.97 5.39
N PRO A 68 2.43 -15.31 6.69
CA PRO A 68 2.19 -16.68 7.15
C PRO A 68 0.79 -17.18 6.77
N PHE A 69 0.69 -18.42 6.31
CA PHE A 69 -0.57 -19.02 5.84
C PHE A 69 -1.70 -18.89 6.88
N GLY A 70 -1.45 -19.24 8.14
CA GLY A 70 -2.44 -19.11 9.21
C GLY A 70 -2.96 -17.68 9.41
N LYS A 71 -2.10 -16.67 9.22
CA LYS A 71 -2.51 -15.25 9.30
C LYS A 71 -3.39 -14.87 8.12
N LEU A 72 -3.07 -15.31 6.90
CA LEU A 72 -3.93 -15.11 5.73
C LEU A 72 -5.30 -15.78 5.93
N GLN A 73 -5.32 -17.05 6.37
CA GLN A 73 -6.57 -17.76 6.63
C GLN A 73 -7.43 -17.05 7.67
N ALA A 74 -6.84 -16.51 8.74
CA ALA A 74 -7.56 -15.75 9.75
C ALA A 74 -8.19 -14.46 9.19
N LEU A 75 -7.53 -13.76 8.25
CA LEU A 75 -8.09 -12.56 7.61
C LEU A 75 -9.33 -12.86 6.75
N PHE A 76 -9.41 -14.07 6.18
CA PHE A 76 -10.53 -14.51 5.35
C PHE A 76 -11.53 -15.39 6.10
N ALA A 77 -11.29 -15.69 7.37
CA ALA A 77 -12.22 -16.45 8.19
C ALA A 77 -13.51 -15.65 8.41
N LYS A 78 -14.65 -16.35 8.43
CA LYS A 78 -15.92 -15.74 8.77
C LYS A 78 -15.87 -15.27 10.24
N PRO A 79 -16.33 -14.06 10.58
CA PRO A 79 -16.45 -13.65 11.97
C PRO A 79 -17.33 -14.66 12.72
N SER A 80 -16.89 -15.11 13.89
CA SER A 80 -17.75 -15.87 14.79
C SER A 80 -18.95 -15.00 15.17
N ALA A 81 -20.15 -15.57 15.06
CA ALA A 81 -21.41 -14.92 15.44
C ALA A 81 -21.50 -14.69 16.94
#